data_AF-A0A257A648-F1
#
_entry.id   AF-A0A257A648-F1
#
_cell.length_a   1.000
_cell.length_b   1.000
_cell.length_c   1.000
_cell.angle_alpha   90.00
_cell.angle_beta   90.00
_cell.angle_gamma   90.00
#
_symmetry.space_group_name_H-M   'P 1'
#
loop_
_entity.id
_entity.type
_entity.pdbx_description
1 polymer ?
#
loop_
_entity_poly.entity_id
_entity_poly.type
_entity_poly.pdbx_seq_one_letter_code
_entity_poly.pdbx_strand_id
1 'polypeptide(L)'
;ISSEPLRVISLSPSITEILFSLNLGSRVIAVDSFSNYPPEVIELKDKGVIQDIGGFWSPDLEKIVALAPDVIIADSDAHMKFKDKFEELGLNVVFIRGGAAVTVEDILLDIMLVAKVFNVEDNGAKLIQNISEQLITIEEKVKEASKVKTLVLLGPPSLGLWTVGSGKFLNDIIHRAGGINIAEKYYGWIQLSLEEVISADPEVIIVLVMGTTEDAKAVINEIVNSELSETSAVKNGRVYVLIGEADDIVSRPGPRVAKATLLLAKIIHPDIFGEPLLTAVTFLVFILSLSVGSVHISFADVLLVILSKLGMVNYNPGSLGKVVLGIRFSRTMATILVGSSLAVSGVGALIALFVTMTISELLGGTPLSLILAGIAVSAMFAGVSQLLAFIVQFKLNMPFLMLLLGSFSNIVLTHVFIVSISFTVGFIIALTISKRLNALIFGDEHAFQLGYNPKVLRYIAILTTSFLTGVAVSVSGLIGFIGLVVPHISRLIVGNDHRVLIPSSALLGGSLLCFSDVIVRCLSSNLGFGELPVGALMSVVGAPFFIYLLLKKMRG
;
A
#
# COMPACT_ATOMS: atom_id res chain seq x y z
N ILE A 1 -6.90 -40.46 -21.30
CA ILE A 1 -6.57 -40.69 -19.88
C ILE A 1 -7.49 -41.81 -19.38
N SER A 2 -6.94 -42.93 -18.91
CA SER A 2 -7.68 -44.16 -18.54
C SER A 2 -7.97 -44.27 -17.04
N SER A 3 -7.32 -43.45 -16.20
CA SER A 3 -7.49 -43.38 -14.74
C SER A 3 -7.26 -41.96 -14.24
N GLU A 4 -7.81 -41.62 -13.08
CA GLU A 4 -7.66 -40.29 -12.46
C GLU A 4 -6.17 -39.95 -12.21
N PRO A 5 -5.63 -38.82 -12.73
CA PRO A 5 -4.22 -38.47 -12.54
C PRO A 5 -3.92 -38.01 -11.10
N LEU A 6 -2.78 -38.46 -10.56
CA LEU A 6 -2.28 -38.11 -9.22
C LEU A 6 -1.00 -37.28 -9.26
N ARG A 7 -0.25 -37.34 -10.36
CA ARG A 7 1.00 -36.61 -10.59
C ARG A 7 0.86 -35.70 -11.81
N VAL A 8 0.66 -34.40 -11.59
CA VAL A 8 0.50 -33.41 -12.66
C VAL A 8 1.68 -32.45 -12.74
N ILE A 9 2.09 -32.17 -13.98
CA ILE A 9 3.00 -31.07 -14.31
C ILE A 9 2.19 -29.95 -14.97
N SER A 10 2.39 -28.72 -14.47
CA SER A 10 1.84 -27.50 -15.04
C SER A 10 2.90 -26.80 -15.88
N LEU A 11 2.61 -26.53 -17.16
CA LEU A 11 3.56 -25.80 -18.03
C LEU A 11 3.32 -24.29 -18.10
N SER A 12 2.32 -23.75 -17.39
CA SER A 12 2.11 -22.29 -17.37
C SER A 12 1.55 -21.76 -16.06
N PRO A 13 1.74 -20.45 -15.78
CA PRO A 13 1.20 -19.84 -14.57
C PRO A 13 -0.33 -19.94 -14.50
N SER A 14 -1.04 -19.68 -15.60
CA SER A 14 -2.50 -19.83 -15.67
C SER A 14 -2.96 -21.25 -15.30
N ILE A 15 -2.26 -22.28 -15.78
CA ILE A 15 -2.58 -23.68 -15.49
C ILE A 15 -2.37 -23.98 -14.01
N THR A 16 -1.26 -23.50 -13.43
CA THR A 16 -0.98 -23.65 -12.00
C THR A 16 -2.10 -23.03 -11.17
N GLU A 17 -2.54 -21.83 -11.53
CA GLU A 17 -3.65 -21.17 -10.85
C GLU A 17 -4.96 -21.98 -10.93
N ILE A 18 -5.27 -22.57 -12.09
CA ILE A 18 -6.45 -23.44 -12.28
C ILE A 18 -6.35 -24.65 -11.35
N LEU A 19 -5.23 -25.36 -11.37
CA LEU A 19 -5.04 -26.57 -10.56
C LEU A 19 -5.21 -26.28 -9.06
N PHE A 20 -4.61 -25.21 -8.56
CA PHE A 20 -4.77 -24.83 -7.15
C PHE A 20 -6.19 -24.36 -6.83
N SER A 21 -6.85 -23.62 -7.73
CA SER A 21 -8.24 -23.17 -7.53
C SER A 21 -9.24 -24.33 -7.51
N LEU A 22 -8.90 -25.47 -8.13
CA LEU A 22 -9.67 -26.70 -8.11
C LEU A 22 -9.34 -27.62 -6.91
N ASN A 23 -8.50 -27.16 -5.97
CA ASN A 23 -7.97 -27.93 -4.85
C ASN A 23 -7.11 -29.14 -5.25
N LEU A 24 -6.41 -29.04 -6.39
CA LEU A 24 -5.52 -30.09 -6.91
C LEU A 24 -4.04 -29.83 -6.58
N GLY A 25 -3.72 -28.82 -5.77
CA GLY A 25 -2.34 -28.41 -5.47
C GLY A 25 -1.44 -29.54 -4.93
N SER A 26 -1.99 -30.46 -4.15
CA SER A 26 -1.28 -31.64 -3.63
C SER A 26 -0.85 -32.66 -4.69
N ARG A 27 -1.42 -32.58 -5.91
CA ARG A 27 -1.10 -33.44 -7.06
C ARG A 27 -0.04 -32.81 -7.97
N VAL A 28 0.24 -31.52 -7.79
CA VAL A 28 1.21 -30.78 -8.60
C VAL A 28 2.62 -31.15 -8.16
N ILE A 29 3.40 -31.73 -9.08
CA ILE A 29 4.78 -32.16 -8.81
C ILE A 29 5.82 -31.23 -9.43
N ALA A 30 5.44 -30.47 -10.46
CA ALA A 30 6.29 -29.46 -11.07
C ALA A 30 5.50 -28.35 -11.77
N VAL A 31 6.10 -27.18 -11.86
CA VAL A 31 5.55 -25.97 -12.50
C VAL A 31 6.63 -25.25 -13.31
N ASP A 32 6.21 -24.38 -14.23
CA ASP A 32 7.13 -23.49 -14.94
C ASP A 32 7.77 -22.44 -14.01
N SER A 33 8.83 -21.79 -14.48
CA SER A 33 9.59 -20.83 -13.67
C SER A 33 8.80 -19.58 -13.25
N PHE A 34 7.75 -19.21 -13.99
CA PHE A 34 6.95 -18.00 -13.76
C PHE A 34 5.71 -18.24 -12.90
N SER A 35 5.38 -19.50 -12.60
CA SER A 35 4.30 -19.87 -11.67
C SER A 35 4.61 -19.40 -10.26
N ASN A 36 3.92 -18.32 -9.85
CA ASN A 36 4.12 -17.62 -8.57
C ASN A 36 2.81 -17.43 -7.76
N TYR A 37 1.68 -18.00 -8.20
CA TYR A 37 0.39 -17.90 -7.54
C TYR A 37 -0.34 -19.25 -7.51
N PRO A 38 -1.04 -19.60 -6.40
CA PRO A 38 -1.11 -18.88 -5.12
C PRO A 38 0.24 -18.83 -4.38
N PRO A 39 0.42 -17.99 -3.35
CA PRO A 39 1.70 -17.86 -2.63
C PRO A 39 2.28 -19.18 -2.11
N GLU A 40 1.42 -20.16 -1.82
CA GLU A 40 1.81 -21.52 -1.45
C GLU A 40 2.69 -22.20 -2.51
N VAL A 41 2.51 -21.91 -3.80
CA VAL A 41 3.36 -22.44 -4.89
C VAL A 41 4.81 -22.05 -4.67
N ILE A 42 5.08 -20.80 -4.27
CA ILE A 42 6.44 -20.32 -3.99
C ILE A 42 7.03 -21.10 -2.82
N GLU A 43 6.26 -21.28 -1.74
CA GLU A 43 6.73 -22.06 -0.58
C GLU A 43 7.02 -23.52 -0.94
N LEU A 44 6.19 -24.14 -1.79
CA LEU A 44 6.35 -25.53 -2.22
C LEU A 44 7.55 -25.67 -3.17
N LYS A 45 7.84 -24.67 -4.00
CA LYS A 45 9.08 -24.59 -4.79
C LYS A 45 10.30 -24.46 -3.89
N ASP A 46 10.28 -23.56 -2.92
CA ASP A 46 11.40 -23.34 -2.00
C ASP A 46 11.70 -24.58 -1.13
N LYS A 47 10.66 -25.33 -0.74
CA LYS A 47 10.79 -26.61 -0.02
C LYS A 47 11.20 -27.77 -0.91
N GLY A 48 11.28 -27.58 -2.23
CA GLY A 48 11.60 -28.61 -3.22
C GLY A 48 10.50 -29.66 -3.41
N VAL A 49 9.28 -29.39 -2.94
CA VAL A 49 8.11 -30.28 -3.12
C VAL A 49 7.61 -30.20 -4.56
N ILE A 50 7.57 -28.98 -5.11
CA ILE A 50 7.27 -28.70 -6.52
C ILE A 50 8.58 -28.36 -7.23
N GLN A 51 8.89 -29.08 -8.29
CA GLN A 51 10.09 -28.85 -9.08
C GLN A 51 9.90 -27.73 -10.12
N ASP A 52 10.98 -27.00 -10.42
CA ASP A 52 11.02 -26.03 -11.51
C ASP A 52 11.52 -26.70 -12.80
N ILE A 53 10.64 -26.76 -13.80
CA ILE A 53 10.88 -27.42 -15.10
C ILE A 53 11.21 -26.42 -16.21
N GLY A 54 11.63 -25.20 -15.88
CA GLY A 54 12.09 -24.21 -16.86
C GLY A 54 11.00 -23.25 -17.33
N GLY A 55 11.32 -22.47 -18.35
CA GLY A 55 10.54 -21.30 -18.76
C GLY A 55 9.29 -21.64 -19.59
N PHE A 56 8.30 -20.75 -19.54
CA PHE A 56 7.03 -20.85 -20.26
C PHE A 56 7.16 -21.12 -21.77
N TRP A 57 8.17 -20.56 -22.46
CA TRP A 57 8.34 -20.79 -23.92
C TRP A 57 9.26 -21.97 -24.25
N SER A 58 9.97 -22.49 -23.25
CA SER A 58 11.07 -23.45 -23.39
C SER A 58 11.15 -24.36 -22.15
N PRO A 59 10.17 -25.26 -21.96
CA PRO A 59 10.19 -26.23 -20.87
C PRO A 59 11.32 -27.25 -21.05
N ASP A 60 11.88 -27.71 -19.93
CA ASP A 60 12.93 -28.73 -19.87
C ASP A 60 12.32 -30.13 -19.98
N LEU A 61 12.32 -30.68 -21.20
CA LEU A 61 11.72 -31.98 -21.50
C LEU A 61 12.41 -33.14 -20.77
N GLU A 62 13.72 -33.05 -20.53
CA GLU A 62 14.46 -34.11 -19.82
C GLU A 62 14.03 -34.19 -18.36
N LYS A 63 13.90 -33.02 -17.70
CA LYS A 63 13.35 -32.95 -16.34
C LYS A 63 11.91 -33.45 -16.28
N ILE A 64 11.08 -33.06 -17.25
CA ILE A 64 9.67 -33.49 -17.32
C ILE A 64 9.58 -35.01 -17.39
N VAL A 65 10.37 -35.66 -18.26
CA VAL A 65 10.39 -37.12 -18.38
C VAL A 65 10.90 -37.78 -17.10
N ALA A 66 11.97 -37.25 -16.50
CA ALA A 66 12.56 -37.79 -15.26
C ALA A 66 11.59 -37.81 -14.07
N LEU A 67 10.61 -36.90 -14.07
CA LEU A 67 9.59 -36.79 -13.02
C LEU A 67 8.45 -37.80 -13.16
N ALA A 68 8.35 -38.54 -14.28
CA ALA A 68 7.30 -39.53 -14.53
C ALA A 68 5.89 -39.02 -14.16
N PRO A 69 5.35 -38.00 -14.87
CA PRO A 69 4.02 -37.47 -14.65
C PRO A 69 2.93 -38.41 -15.20
N ASP A 70 1.76 -38.41 -14.57
CA ASP A 70 0.57 -39.09 -15.11
C ASP A 70 -0.04 -38.28 -16.26
N VAL A 71 -0.01 -36.95 -16.11
CA VAL A 71 -0.51 -35.98 -17.09
C VAL A 71 0.27 -34.68 -17.03
N ILE A 72 0.45 -34.05 -18.18
CA ILE A 72 0.97 -32.70 -18.32
C ILE A 72 -0.17 -31.82 -18.84
N ILE A 73 -0.43 -30.71 -18.16
CA ILE A 73 -1.35 -29.71 -18.68
C ILE A 73 -0.52 -28.62 -19.36
N ALA A 74 -0.80 -28.36 -20.63
CA ALA A 74 0.01 -27.52 -21.52
C ALA A 74 -0.81 -26.39 -22.15
N ASP A 75 -0.18 -25.24 -22.30
CA ASP A 75 -0.73 -24.07 -23.00
C ASP A 75 -0.64 -24.25 -24.53
N SER A 76 -1.75 -24.09 -25.25
CA SER A 76 -1.79 -24.27 -26.72
C SER A 76 -1.01 -23.20 -27.49
N ASP A 77 -0.87 -21.99 -26.97
CA ASP A 77 -0.13 -20.92 -27.66
C ASP A 77 1.39 -21.18 -27.55
N ALA A 78 1.86 -21.56 -26.35
CA ALA A 78 3.29 -21.74 -26.10
C ALA A 78 3.81 -23.15 -26.43
N HIS A 79 3.02 -24.19 -26.17
CA HIS A 79 3.53 -25.57 -26.10
C HIS A 79 3.08 -26.48 -27.24
N MET A 80 2.13 -26.06 -28.08
CA MET A 80 1.65 -26.90 -29.20
C MET A 80 2.79 -27.31 -30.14
N LYS A 81 3.82 -26.46 -30.27
CA LYS A 81 5.05 -26.76 -31.03
C LYS A 81 5.87 -27.96 -30.51
N PHE A 82 5.62 -28.41 -29.28
CA PHE A 82 6.28 -29.58 -28.68
C PHE A 82 5.43 -30.85 -28.74
N LYS A 83 4.23 -30.79 -29.36
CA LYS A 83 3.30 -31.92 -29.43
C LYS A 83 3.96 -33.22 -29.89
N ASP A 84 4.64 -33.19 -31.03
CA ASP A 84 5.26 -34.39 -31.61
C ASP A 84 6.33 -34.98 -30.67
N LYS A 85 7.11 -34.12 -30.00
CA LYS A 85 8.10 -34.55 -29.01
C LYS A 85 7.45 -35.18 -27.78
N PHE A 86 6.33 -34.63 -27.30
CA PHE A 86 5.60 -35.23 -26.19
C PHE A 86 5.05 -36.61 -26.56
N GLU A 87 4.56 -36.78 -27.79
CA GLU A 87 4.09 -38.06 -28.32
C GLU A 87 5.23 -39.08 -28.48
N GLU A 88 6.38 -38.66 -29.03
CA GLU A 88 7.60 -39.49 -29.14
C GLU A 88 8.10 -39.99 -27.77
N LEU A 89 8.00 -39.14 -26.75
CA LEU A 89 8.39 -39.46 -25.37
C LEU A 89 7.31 -40.24 -24.59
N GLY A 90 6.16 -40.53 -25.22
CA GLY A 90 5.06 -41.27 -24.59
C GLY A 90 4.38 -40.55 -23.44
N LEU A 91 4.42 -39.21 -23.42
CA LEU A 91 3.84 -38.38 -22.37
C LEU A 91 2.35 -38.08 -22.64
N ASN A 92 1.51 -38.22 -21.62
CA ASN A 92 0.11 -37.82 -21.70
C ASN A 92 -0.01 -36.30 -21.53
N VAL A 93 -0.35 -35.59 -22.59
CA VAL A 93 -0.48 -34.12 -22.55
C VAL A 93 -1.92 -33.70 -22.86
N VAL A 94 -2.46 -32.82 -22.02
CA VAL A 94 -3.73 -32.15 -22.26
C VAL A 94 -3.43 -30.69 -22.58
N PHE A 95 -3.78 -30.28 -23.80
CA PHE A 95 -3.67 -28.89 -24.22
C PHE A 95 -4.94 -28.12 -23.85
N ILE A 96 -4.77 -27.03 -23.11
CA ILE A 96 -5.81 -26.03 -22.88
C ILE A 96 -5.53 -24.80 -23.76
N ARG A 97 -6.51 -23.93 -23.99
CA ARG A 97 -6.28 -22.75 -24.83
C ARG A 97 -5.24 -21.83 -24.21
N GLY A 98 -5.36 -21.54 -22.90
CA GLY A 98 -4.40 -20.70 -22.18
C GLY A 98 -4.20 -19.35 -22.89
N GLY A 99 -2.97 -19.02 -23.27
CA GLY A 99 -2.61 -17.79 -24.01
C GLY A 99 -3.33 -17.60 -25.35
N ALA A 100 -3.89 -18.67 -25.91
CA ALA A 100 -4.72 -18.63 -27.12
C ALA A 100 -6.20 -18.28 -26.86
N ALA A 101 -6.61 -18.08 -25.59
CA ALA A 101 -7.98 -17.70 -25.26
C ALA A 101 -8.39 -16.37 -25.91
N VAL A 102 -9.58 -16.35 -26.50
CA VAL A 102 -10.16 -15.18 -27.17
C VAL A 102 -11.16 -14.47 -26.28
N THR A 103 -11.94 -15.21 -25.51
CA THR A 103 -12.93 -14.66 -24.57
C THR A 103 -12.77 -15.21 -23.16
N VAL A 104 -13.48 -14.63 -22.20
CA VAL A 104 -13.58 -15.18 -20.85
C VAL A 104 -14.22 -16.57 -20.86
N GLU A 105 -15.18 -16.85 -21.75
CA GLU A 105 -15.79 -18.17 -21.87
C GLU A 105 -14.77 -19.25 -22.25
N ASP A 106 -13.76 -18.94 -23.08
CA ASP A 106 -12.67 -19.87 -23.37
C ASP A 106 -11.91 -20.28 -22.11
N ILE A 107 -11.69 -19.33 -21.19
CA ILE A 107 -11.03 -19.58 -19.89
C ILE A 107 -11.92 -20.45 -19.01
N LEU A 108 -13.24 -20.21 -18.99
CA LEU A 108 -14.18 -21.05 -18.24
C LEU A 108 -14.23 -22.48 -18.80
N LEU A 109 -14.13 -22.64 -20.12
CA LEU A 109 -14.01 -23.96 -20.77
C LEU A 109 -12.71 -24.66 -20.39
N ASP A 110 -11.59 -23.94 -20.33
CA ASP A 110 -10.31 -24.51 -19.88
C ASP A 110 -10.38 -24.99 -18.42
N ILE A 111 -11.00 -24.19 -17.52
CA ILE A 111 -11.24 -24.59 -16.13
C ILE A 111 -12.06 -25.88 -16.06
N MET A 112 -13.15 -25.96 -16.84
CA MET A 112 -14.01 -27.14 -16.87
C MET A 112 -13.30 -28.36 -17.49
N LEU A 113 -12.45 -28.15 -18.50
CA LEU A 113 -11.65 -29.22 -19.10
C LEU A 113 -10.68 -29.80 -18.07
N VAL A 114 -9.96 -28.96 -17.33
CA VAL A 114 -9.08 -29.41 -16.25
C VAL A 114 -9.90 -30.11 -15.17
N ALA A 115 -11.05 -29.57 -14.76
CA ALA A 115 -11.92 -30.21 -13.77
C ALA A 115 -12.35 -31.63 -14.19
N LYS A 116 -12.70 -31.83 -15.46
CA LYS A 116 -13.03 -33.16 -16.02
C LYS A 116 -11.85 -34.11 -16.05
N VAL A 117 -10.65 -33.63 -16.37
CA VAL A 117 -9.42 -34.45 -16.37
C VAL A 117 -9.16 -35.06 -14.99
N PHE A 118 -9.49 -34.33 -13.93
CA PHE A 118 -9.28 -34.74 -12.54
C PHE A 118 -10.54 -35.22 -11.82
N ASN A 119 -11.67 -35.39 -12.52
CA ASN A 119 -12.95 -35.83 -11.94
C ASN A 119 -13.42 -34.96 -10.75
N VAL A 120 -13.26 -33.64 -10.88
CA VAL A 120 -13.65 -32.62 -9.89
C VAL A 120 -14.60 -31.56 -10.47
N GLU A 121 -15.51 -31.99 -11.35
CA GLU A 121 -16.45 -31.13 -12.08
C GLU A 121 -17.30 -30.26 -11.15
N ASP A 122 -17.68 -30.76 -9.97
CA ASP A 122 -18.43 -29.99 -8.97
C ASP A 122 -17.63 -28.78 -8.47
N ASN A 123 -16.32 -28.92 -8.26
CA ASN A 123 -15.44 -27.82 -7.87
C ASN A 123 -15.27 -26.84 -9.04
N GLY A 124 -15.12 -27.36 -10.25
CA GLY A 124 -15.04 -26.56 -11.48
C GLY A 124 -16.30 -25.73 -11.70
N ALA A 125 -17.48 -26.32 -11.55
CA ALA A 125 -18.76 -25.63 -11.69
C ALA A 125 -18.93 -24.52 -10.65
N LYS A 126 -18.58 -24.76 -9.38
CA LYS A 126 -18.61 -23.74 -8.32
C LYS A 126 -17.66 -22.58 -8.61
N LEU A 127 -16.45 -22.88 -9.08
CA LEU A 127 -15.46 -21.86 -9.43
C LEU A 127 -15.94 -21.01 -10.60
N ILE A 128 -16.45 -21.64 -11.66
CA ILE A 128 -17.01 -20.96 -12.84
C ILE A 128 -18.20 -20.08 -12.43
N GLN A 129 -19.13 -20.59 -11.62
CA GLN A 129 -20.27 -19.82 -11.13
C GLN A 129 -19.81 -18.56 -10.40
N ASN A 130 -18.83 -18.69 -9.49
CA ASN A 130 -18.30 -17.55 -8.75
C ASN A 130 -17.65 -16.49 -9.67
N ILE A 131 -16.90 -16.93 -10.68
CA ILE A 131 -16.28 -16.04 -11.67
C ILE A 131 -17.37 -15.33 -12.48
N SER A 132 -18.38 -16.06 -12.97
CA SER A 132 -19.48 -15.51 -13.75
C SER A 132 -20.32 -14.50 -12.97
N GLU A 133 -20.64 -14.76 -11.70
CA GLU A 133 -21.38 -13.82 -10.83
C GLU A 133 -20.64 -12.49 -10.65
N GLN A 134 -19.32 -12.55 -10.47
CA GLN A 134 -18.48 -11.35 -10.36
C GLN A 134 -18.47 -10.55 -11.67
N LEU A 135 -18.34 -11.22 -12.82
CA LEU A 135 -18.34 -10.58 -14.15
C LEU A 135 -19.68 -9.91 -14.43
N ILE A 136 -20.80 -10.59 -14.18
CA ILE A 136 -22.15 -10.02 -14.33
C ILE A 136 -22.27 -8.75 -13.49
N THR A 137 -21.83 -8.78 -12.24
CA THR A 137 -21.87 -7.61 -11.34
C THR A 137 -21.08 -6.41 -11.91
N ILE A 138 -19.92 -6.67 -12.52
CA ILE A 138 -19.08 -5.62 -13.13
C ILE A 138 -19.78 -5.06 -14.36
N GLU A 139 -20.24 -5.93 -15.26
CA GLU A 139 -20.92 -5.57 -16.50
C GLU A 139 -22.19 -4.77 -16.26
N GLU A 140 -22.99 -5.14 -15.26
CA GLU A 140 -24.19 -4.40 -14.86
C GLU A 140 -23.86 -2.97 -14.41
N LYS A 141 -22.77 -2.79 -13.65
CA LYS A 141 -22.33 -1.46 -13.19
C LYS A 141 -21.84 -0.56 -14.31
N VAL A 142 -21.21 -1.12 -15.35
CA VAL A 142 -20.69 -0.35 -16.49
C VAL A 142 -21.66 -0.29 -17.67
N LYS A 143 -22.84 -0.91 -17.57
CA LYS A 143 -23.80 -1.03 -18.67
C LYS A 143 -24.25 0.33 -19.22
N GLU A 144 -24.48 1.29 -18.33
CA GLU A 144 -24.90 2.66 -18.67
C GLU A 144 -23.73 3.67 -18.66
N ALA A 145 -22.50 3.20 -18.42
CA ALA A 145 -21.33 4.05 -18.41
C ALA A 145 -20.96 4.53 -19.83
N SER A 146 -20.46 5.76 -19.93
CA SER A 146 -19.85 6.25 -21.16
C SER A 146 -18.65 5.39 -21.51
N LYS A 147 -18.59 4.83 -22.72
CA LYS A 147 -17.45 4.02 -23.14
C LYS A 147 -16.18 4.86 -23.24
N VAL A 148 -15.07 4.35 -22.69
CA VAL A 148 -13.79 5.06 -22.58
C VAL A 148 -12.74 4.43 -23.49
N LYS A 149 -12.11 5.21 -24.36
CA LYS A 149 -11.04 4.73 -25.24
C LYS A 149 -9.81 4.34 -24.41
N THR A 150 -9.42 3.08 -24.49
CA THR A 150 -8.40 2.46 -23.64
C THR A 150 -7.30 1.89 -24.52
N LEU A 151 -6.05 2.20 -24.17
CA LEU A 151 -4.85 1.56 -24.71
C LEU A 151 -4.21 0.71 -23.61
N VAL A 152 -3.94 -0.56 -23.90
CA VAL A 152 -3.15 -1.44 -23.03
C VAL A 152 -1.82 -1.76 -23.70
N LEU A 153 -0.71 -1.31 -23.13
CA LEU A 153 0.64 -1.56 -23.63
C LEU A 153 1.27 -2.77 -22.93
N LEU A 154 1.96 -3.60 -23.70
CA LEU A 154 2.69 -4.79 -23.26
C LEU A 154 4.17 -4.43 -23.13
N GLY A 155 4.52 -3.82 -22.01
CA GLY A 155 5.86 -3.33 -21.72
C GLY A 155 6.07 -1.84 -22.02
N PRO A 156 7.28 -1.33 -21.74
CA PRO A 156 7.66 0.07 -21.96
C PRO A 156 7.55 0.50 -23.44
N PRO A 157 7.19 1.77 -23.72
CA PRO A 157 7.17 2.29 -25.10
C PRO A 157 8.49 2.13 -25.88
N SER A 158 9.62 2.09 -25.18
CA SER A 158 10.97 1.93 -25.71
C SER A 158 11.21 0.56 -26.37
N LEU A 159 10.39 -0.44 -26.02
CA LEU A 159 10.36 -1.75 -26.68
C LEU A 159 9.36 -1.79 -27.86
N GLY A 160 8.72 -0.66 -28.16
CA GLY A 160 7.63 -0.54 -29.12
C GLY A 160 6.26 -0.50 -28.46
N LEU A 161 5.29 0.12 -29.13
CA LEU A 161 3.90 0.23 -28.66
C LEU A 161 3.13 -1.07 -28.93
N TRP A 162 3.62 -2.17 -28.35
CA TRP A 162 2.96 -3.47 -28.40
C TRP A 162 1.67 -3.42 -27.58
N THR A 163 0.58 -3.86 -28.19
CA THR A 163 -0.76 -3.83 -27.61
C THR A 163 -1.55 -5.05 -28.07
N VAL A 164 -2.79 -5.14 -27.58
CA VAL A 164 -3.72 -6.20 -27.91
C VAL A 164 -4.75 -5.72 -28.92
N GLY A 165 -4.94 -6.47 -30.00
CA GLY A 165 -6.07 -6.30 -30.93
C GLY A 165 -7.24 -7.22 -30.59
N SER A 166 -8.19 -7.35 -31.51
CA SER A 166 -9.24 -8.37 -31.46
C SER A 166 -8.67 -9.79 -31.43
N GLY A 167 -9.47 -10.79 -31.03
CA GLY A 167 -9.05 -12.19 -31.04
C GLY A 167 -8.16 -12.60 -29.85
N LYS A 168 -8.14 -11.82 -28.76
CA LYS A 168 -7.40 -12.10 -27.53
C LYS A 168 -8.27 -11.79 -26.30
N PHE A 169 -8.18 -12.61 -25.25
CA PHE A 169 -9.01 -12.45 -24.04
C PHE A 169 -8.86 -11.07 -23.38
N LEU A 170 -7.69 -10.44 -23.49
CA LEU A 170 -7.46 -9.10 -22.94
C LEU A 170 -8.37 -8.05 -23.62
N ASN A 171 -8.69 -8.21 -24.91
CA ASN A 171 -9.71 -7.40 -25.59
C ASN A 171 -11.10 -7.60 -24.97
N ASP A 172 -11.50 -8.85 -24.74
CA ASP A 172 -12.81 -9.18 -24.15
C ASP A 172 -12.97 -8.55 -22.75
N ILE A 173 -11.97 -8.66 -21.87
CA ILE A 173 -12.06 -8.05 -20.54
C ILE A 173 -12.01 -6.53 -20.55
N ILE A 174 -11.39 -5.88 -21.55
CA ILE A 174 -11.49 -4.42 -21.75
C ILE A 174 -12.94 -4.03 -22.06
N HIS A 175 -13.63 -4.77 -22.94
CA HIS A 175 -15.04 -4.48 -23.26
C HIS A 175 -15.97 -4.71 -22.07
N ARG A 176 -15.79 -5.81 -21.34
CA ARG A 176 -16.56 -6.13 -20.13
C ARG A 176 -16.32 -5.12 -19.01
N ALA A 177 -15.12 -4.55 -18.95
CA ALA A 177 -14.80 -3.44 -18.05
C ALA A 177 -15.36 -2.08 -18.52
N GLY A 178 -16.10 -2.02 -19.64
CA GLY A 178 -16.72 -0.81 -20.17
C GLY A 178 -15.79 0.08 -20.98
N GLY A 179 -14.62 -0.42 -21.41
CA GLY A 179 -13.70 0.28 -22.31
C GLY A 179 -13.97 0.01 -23.79
N ILE A 180 -13.30 0.79 -24.64
CA ILE A 180 -13.13 0.55 -26.08
C ILE A 180 -11.64 0.37 -26.33
N ASN A 181 -11.23 -0.77 -26.88
CA ASN A 181 -9.85 -1.00 -27.24
C ASN A 181 -9.49 -0.25 -28.53
N ILE A 182 -8.52 0.66 -28.47
CA ILE A 182 -8.13 1.46 -29.64
C ILE A 182 -7.49 0.64 -30.77
N ALA A 183 -6.99 -0.57 -30.47
CA ALA A 183 -6.36 -1.48 -31.42
C ALA A 183 -7.29 -2.59 -31.93
N GLU A 184 -8.58 -2.57 -31.56
CA GLU A 184 -9.54 -3.65 -31.87
C GLU A 184 -9.64 -3.99 -33.37
N LYS A 185 -9.41 -3.00 -34.24
CA LYS A 185 -9.39 -3.17 -35.70
C LYS A 185 -8.32 -4.16 -36.20
N TYR A 186 -7.29 -4.44 -35.40
CA TYR A 186 -6.24 -5.41 -35.70
C TYR A 186 -6.51 -6.73 -34.99
N TYR A 187 -6.00 -7.84 -35.53
CA TYR A 187 -6.14 -9.16 -34.92
C TYR A 187 -4.85 -9.58 -34.22
N GLY A 188 -4.96 -10.12 -33.01
CA GLY A 188 -3.84 -10.66 -32.23
C GLY A 188 -3.00 -9.60 -31.53
N TRP A 189 -1.75 -9.95 -31.23
CA TRP A 189 -0.77 -9.03 -30.64
C TRP A 189 -0.17 -8.15 -31.74
N ILE A 190 -0.28 -6.82 -31.60
CA ILE A 190 0.10 -5.86 -32.64
C ILE A 190 0.97 -4.74 -32.07
N GLN A 191 1.91 -4.24 -32.86
CA GLN A 191 2.65 -3.03 -32.55
C GLN A 191 2.01 -1.86 -33.30
N LEU A 192 1.51 -0.87 -32.57
CA LEU A 192 0.97 0.35 -33.17
C LEU A 192 2.08 1.35 -33.51
N SER A 193 1.82 2.18 -34.53
CA SER A 193 2.62 3.38 -34.73
C SER A 193 2.21 4.48 -33.75
N LEU A 194 3.14 5.39 -33.46
CA LEU A 194 2.89 6.52 -32.56
C LEU A 194 1.79 7.45 -33.10
N GLU A 195 1.80 7.70 -34.42
CA GLU A 195 0.78 8.49 -35.11
C GLU A 195 -0.63 7.89 -34.94
N GLU A 196 -0.76 6.56 -35.00
CA GLU A 196 -2.05 5.90 -34.79
C GLU A 196 -2.54 6.03 -33.35
N VAL A 197 -1.64 5.93 -32.37
CA VAL A 197 -2.02 6.09 -30.96
C VAL A 197 -2.46 7.53 -30.68
N ILE A 198 -1.72 8.52 -31.19
CA ILE A 198 -2.08 9.94 -31.04
C ILE A 198 -3.41 10.22 -31.77
N SER A 199 -3.60 9.71 -32.97
CA SER A 199 -4.84 9.90 -33.73
C SER A 199 -6.04 9.19 -33.11
N ALA A 200 -5.85 8.04 -32.48
CA ALA A 200 -6.91 7.34 -31.76
C ALA A 200 -7.33 8.10 -30.49
N ASP A 201 -6.39 8.85 -29.90
CA ASP A 201 -6.52 9.64 -28.68
C ASP A 201 -7.11 8.84 -27.51
N PRO A 202 -6.36 7.88 -26.94
CA PRO A 202 -6.84 7.12 -25.78
C PRO A 202 -7.06 8.06 -24.59
N GLU A 203 -8.14 7.80 -23.85
CA GLU A 203 -8.47 8.50 -22.61
C GLU A 203 -7.81 7.84 -21.39
N VAL A 204 -7.39 6.58 -21.53
CA VAL A 204 -6.66 5.81 -20.52
C VAL A 204 -5.54 5.02 -21.18
N ILE A 205 -4.34 5.08 -20.60
CA ILE A 205 -3.22 4.23 -20.98
C ILE A 205 -2.88 3.33 -19.78
N ILE A 206 -2.89 2.02 -20.01
CA ILE A 206 -2.52 1.00 -19.03
C ILE A 206 -1.28 0.29 -19.56
N VAL A 207 -0.21 0.17 -18.79
CA VAL A 207 1.02 -0.50 -19.20
C VAL A 207 1.26 -1.69 -18.29
N LEU A 208 1.45 -2.86 -18.88
CA LEU A 208 1.80 -4.10 -18.19
C LEU A 208 3.32 -4.22 -18.16
N VAL A 209 3.93 -4.24 -16.98
CA VAL A 209 5.39 -4.28 -16.83
C VAL A 209 5.78 -5.31 -15.78
N MET A 210 6.58 -6.28 -16.22
CA MET A 210 7.31 -7.16 -15.30
C MET A 210 8.44 -6.36 -14.65
N GLY A 211 8.27 -5.92 -13.41
CA GLY A 211 9.29 -5.10 -12.76
C GLY A 211 8.93 -4.56 -11.39
N THR A 212 9.77 -3.64 -10.93
CA THR A 212 9.69 -2.94 -9.65
C THR A 212 8.95 -1.61 -9.76
N THR A 213 8.80 -0.92 -8.64
CA THR A 213 8.20 0.43 -8.62
C THR A 213 9.08 1.45 -9.36
N GLU A 214 10.40 1.25 -9.35
CA GLU A 214 11.36 2.07 -10.09
C GLU A 214 11.16 1.93 -11.60
N ASP A 215 10.96 0.70 -12.10
CA ASP A 215 10.68 0.43 -13.51
C ASP A 215 9.35 1.09 -13.93
N ALA A 216 8.32 1.00 -13.07
CA ALA A 216 7.04 1.67 -13.33
C ALA A 216 7.19 3.19 -13.45
N LYS A 217 7.98 3.83 -12.56
CA LYS A 217 8.26 5.26 -12.64
C LYS A 217 9.04 5.64 -13.90
N ALA A 218 10.00 4.80 -14.30
CA ALA A 218 10.75 5.01 -15.53
C ALA A 218 9.84 5.01 -16.76
N VAL A 219 8.90 4.06 -16.83
CA VAL A 219 7.89 3.95 -17.90
C VAL A 219 6.95 5.15 -17.92
N ILE A 220 6.47 5.61 -16.75
CA ILE A 220 5.63 6.81 -16.68
C ILE A 220 6.41 8.04 -17.19
N ASN A 221 7.66 8.20 -16.74
CA ASN A 221 8.50 9.31 -17.21
C ASN A 221 8.75 9.22 -18.72
N GLU A 222 8.94 8.03 -19.26
CA GLU A 222 9.09 7.82 -20.69
C GLU A 222 7.84 8.27 -21.46
N ILE A 223 6.65 7.85 -21.03
CA ILE A 223 5.38 8.23 -21.67
C ILE A 223 5.17 9.74 -21.62
N VAL A 224 5.38 10.35 -20.44
CA VAL A 224 5.18 11.79 -20.23
C VAL A 224 6.18 12.65 -21.03
N ASN A 225 7.39 12.14 -21.28
CA ASN A 225 8.41 12.84 -22.08
C ASN A 225 8.39 12.47 -23.57
N SER A 226 7.43 11.66 -24.00
CA SER A 226 7.25 11.29 -25.41
C SER A 226 6.11 12.07 -26.06
N GLU A 227 5.90 11.87 -27.36
CA GLU A 227 4.77 12.47 -28.09
C GLU A 227 3.41 11.91 -27.62
N LEU A 228 3.39 10.82 -26.84
CA LEU A 228 2.19 10.33 -26.15
C LEU A 228 1.64 11.34 -25.14
N SER A 229 2.46 12.32 -24.70
CA SER A 229 2.02 13.43 -23.85
C SER A 229 0.88 14.26 -24.44
N GLU A 230 0.68 14.19 -25.76
CA GLU A 230 -0.42 14.87 -26.45
C GLU A 230 -1.77 14.18 -26.30
N THR A 231 -1.79 12.92 -25.87
CA THR A 231 -3.05 12.16 -25.68
C THR A 231 -3.84 12.65 -24.47
N SER A 232 -5.16 12.52 -24.54
CA SER A 232 -6.10 12.82 -23.46
C SER A 232 -5.76 12.06 -22.18
N ALA A 233 -5.29 10.81 -22.29
CA ALA A 233 -4.83 10.02 -21.15
C ALA A 233 -3.72 10.71 -20.36
N VAL A 234 -2.65 11.15 -21.03
CA VAL A 234 -1.49 11.76 -20.34
C VAL A 234 -1.85 13.15 -19.81
N LYS A 235 -2.56 13.97 -20.60
CA LYS A 235 -3.02 15.30 -20.19
C LYS A 235 -3.88 15.28 -18.93
N ASN A 236 -4.71 14.24 -18.77
CA ASN A 236 -5.57 14.05 -17.61
C ASN A 236 -4.94 13.18 -16.50
N GLY A 237 -3.67 12.78 -16.64
CA GLY A 237 -2.97 11.96 -15.64
C GLY A 237 -3.51 10.53 -15.51
N ARG A 238 -4.18 9.99 -16.54
CA ARG A 238 -4.76 8.64 -16.59
C ARG A 238 -3.81 7.62 -17.23
N VAL A 239 -2.59 7.59 -16.72
CA VAL A 239 -1.55 6.61 -17.09
C VAL A 239 -1.30 5.69 -15.90
N TYR A 240 -1.54 4.40 -16.09
CA TYR A 240 -1.41 3.38 -15.06
C TYR A 240 -0.37 2.36 -15.48
N VAL A 241 0.62 2.11 -14.64
CA VAL A 241 1.60 1.04 -14.86
C VAL A 241 1.35 -0.05 -13.84
N LEU A 242 0.95 -1.23 -14.32
CA LEU A 242 0.69 -2.41 -13.53
C LEU A 242 1.97 -3.22 -13.41
N ILE A 243 2.33 -3.57 -12.18
CA ILE A 243 3.52 -4.35 -11.83
C ILE A 243 3.16 -5.47 -10.84
N GLY A 244 4.02 -6.49 -10.77
CA GLY A 244 3.84 -7.61 -9.84
C GLY A 244 2.50 -8.33 -10.03
N GLU A 245 1.75 -8.53 -8.95
CA GLU A 245 0.47 -9.25 -9.02
C GLU A 245 -0.57 -8.55 -9.93
N ALA A 246 -0.52 -7.22 -10.04
CA ALA A 246 -1.46 -6.48 -10.90
C ALA A 246 -1.21 -6.74 -12.39
N ASP A 247 0.06 -6.85 -12.79
CA ASP A 247 0.47 -7.29 -14.13
C ASP A 247 0.06 -8.75 -14.35
N ASP A 248 0.42 -9.64 -13.42
CA ASP A 248 0.14 -11.07 -13.51
C ASP A 248 -1.36 -11.37 -13.69
N ILE A 249 -2.23 -10.69 -12.94
CA ILE A 249 -3.68 -10.91 -13.01
C ILE A 249 -4.23 -10.51 -14.39
N VAL A 250 -3.70 -9.44 -15.00
CA VAL A 250 -4.23 -8.90 -16.27
C VAL A 250 -3.64 -9.64 -17.48
N SER A 251 -2.38 -10.07 -17.41
CA SER A 251 -1.69 -10.75 -18.50
C SER A 251 -1.98 -12.24 -18.60
N ARG A 252 -2.53 -12.87 -17.55
CA ARG A 252 -2.75 -14.32 -17.48
C ARG A 252 -4.23 -14.72 -17.63
N PRO A 253 -4.59 -15.49 -18.67
CA PRO A 253 -5.94 -16.02 -18.81
C PRO A 253 -6.15 -17.18 -17.83
N GLY A 254 -6.74 -16.91 -16.67
CA GLY A 254 -6.90 -17.90 -15.59
C GLY A 254 -8.08 -17.60 -14.64
N PRO A 255 -8.17 -18.28 -13.48
CA PRO A 255 -9.30 -18.17 -12.56
C PRO A 255 -9.51 -16.76 -11.99
N ARG A 256 -8.47 -15.93 -12.01
CA ARG A 256 -8.51 -14.54 -11.54
C ARG A 256 -9.07 -13.56 -12.57
N VAL A 257 -9.57 -14.03 -13.72
CA VAL A 257 -10.08 -13.16 -14.80
C VAL A 257 -11.15 -12.17 -14.34
N ALA A 258 -12.06 -12.55 -13.44
CA ALA A 258 -13.04 -11.60 -12.89
C ALA A 258 -12.37 -10.47 -12.08
N LYS A 259 -11.30 -10.77 -11.35
CA LYS A 259 -10.49 -9.75 -10.64
C LYS A 259 -9.74 -8.86 -11.62
N ALA A 260 -9.25 -9.41 -12.72
CA ALA A 260 -8.63 -8.65 -13.81
C ALA A 260 -9.62 -7.65 -14.42
N THR A 261 -10.83 -8.12 -14.78
CA THR A 261 -11.90 -7.27 -15.29
C THR A 261 -12.30 -6.20 -14.28
N LEU A 262 -12.39 -6.51 -12.98
CA LEU A 262 -12.69 -5.52 -11.95
C LEU A 262 -11.58 -4.46 -11.81
N LEU A 263 -10.31 -4.87 -11.88
CA LEU A 263 -9.18 -3.95 -11.83
C LEU A 263 -9.20 -2.99 -13.02
N LEU A 264 -9.42 -3.50 -14.23
CA LEU A 264 -9.59 -2.68 -15.42
C LEU A 264 -10.81 -1.76 -15.29
N ALA A 265 -11.95 -2.25 -14.81
CA ALA A 265 -13.15 -1.44 -14.62
C ALA A 265 -12.93 -0.29 -13.61
N LYS A 266 -12.15 -0.52 -12.55
CA LYS A 266 -11.73 0.54 -11.60
C LYS A 266 -10.85 1.61 -12.23
N ILE A 267 -9.97 1.22 -13.13
CA ILE A 267 -9.05 2.13 -13.83
C ILE A 267 -9.81 2.94 -14.91
N ILE A 268 -10.70 2.27 -15.65
CA ILE A 268 -11.47 2.82 -16.75
C ILE A 268 -12.62 3.71 -16.23
N HIS A 269 -13.30 3.30 -15.16
CA HIS A 269 -14.44 3.99 -14.55
C HIS A 269 -14.24 4.25 -13.05
N PRO A 270 -13.29 5.12 -12.67
CA PRO A 270 -13.03 5.43 -11.27
C PRO A 270 -14.24 6.06 -10.56
N ASP A 271 -15.13 6.74 -11.28
CA ASP A 271 -16.33 7.35 -10.69
C ASP A 271 -17.40 6.33 -10.30
N ILE A 272 -17.40 5.16 -10.95
CA ILE A 272 -18.38 4.08 -10.70
C ILE A 272 -17.86 3.11 -9.64
N PHE A 273 -16.55 2.83 -9.64
CA PHE A 273 -15.93 1.84 -8.75
C PHE A 273 -15.00 2.43 -7.69
N GLY A 274 -14.73 3.73 -7.69
CA GLY A 274 -14.00 4.42 -6.62
C GLY A 274 -14.75 4.24 -5.31
N GLU A 275 -14.04 4.08 -4.17
CA GLU A 275 -14.64 3.62 -2.91
C GLU A 275 -15.80 4.51 -2.44
N PRO A 276 -17.06 4.20 -2.76
CA PRO A 276 -18.18 5.05 -2.38
C PRO A 276 -18.44 4.89 -0.90
N LEU A 277 -17.99 3.76 -0.32
CA LEU A 277 -18.23 3.38 1.06
C LEU A 277 -17.50 4.31 2.02
N LEU A 278 -16.22 4.63 1.80
CA LEU A 278 -15.49 5.49 2.74
C LEU A 278 -15.99 6.93 2.65
N THR A 279 -16.28 7.40 1.45
CA THR A 279 -16.87 8.73 1.19
C THR A 279 -18.28 8.81 1.77
N ALA A 280 -19.11 7.77 1.58
CA ALA A 280 -20.46 7.68 2.15
C ALA A 280 -20.43 7.54 3.66
N VAL A 281 -19.50 6.79 4.25
CA VAL A 281 -19.33 6.67 5.71
C VAL A 281 -18.91 8.01 6.29
N THR A 282 -17.97 8.71 5.66
CA THR A 282 -17.54 10.05 6.10
C THR A 282 -18.69 11.03 6.01
N PHE A 283 -19.45 11.00 4.92
CA PHE A 283 -20.63 11.86 4.72
C PHE A 283 -21.76 11.53 5.71
N LEU A 284 -22.01 10.25 5.98
CA LEU A 284 -22.98 9.78 6.95
C LEU A 284 -22.62 10.22 8.37
N VAL A 285 -21.36 10.00 8.79
CA VAL A 285 -20.82 10.43 10.09
C VAL A 285 -20.85 11.96 10.20
N PHE A 286 -20.61 12.67 9.10
CA PHE A 286 -20.74 14.13 9.04
C PHE A 286 -22.16 14.59 9.36
N ILE A 287 -23.20 14.03 8.71
CA ILE A 287 -24.61 14.40 8.98
C ILE A 287 -25.04 13.97 10.40
N LEU A 288 -24.62 12.79 10.85
CA LEU A 288 -24.84 12.35 12.24
C LEU A 288 -24.22 13.32 13.26
N SER A 289 -22.98 13.77 13.03
CA SER A 289 -22.30 14.74 13.87
C SER A 289 -23.05 16.08 13.95
N LEU A 290 -23.68 16.52 12.85
CA LEU A 290 -24.52 17.71 12.84
C LEU A 290 -25.83 17.53 13.62
N SER A 291 -26.34 16.30 13.74
CA SER A 291 -27.56 15.98 14.48
C SER A 291 -27.35 16.00 16.00
N VAL A 292 -26.14 15.66 16.45
CA VAL A 292 -25.77 15.54 17.87
C VAL A 292 -25.18 16.85 18.43
N GLY A 293 -25.79 17.38 19.49
CA GLY A 293 -25.31 18.57 20.19
C GLY A 293 -26.16 18.90 21.41
N SER A 294 -25.92 20.07 22.03
CA SER A 294 -26.61 20.51 23.26
C SER A 294 -28.13 20.63 23.14
N VAL A 295 -28.64 20.70 21.90
CA VAL A 295 -30.06 20.64 21.56
C VAL A 295 -30.22 19.46 20.60
N HIS A 296 -31.15 18.55 20.83
CA HIS A 296 -31.36 17.47 19.87
C HIS A 296 -31.96 18.04 18.58
N ILE A 297 -31.34 17.77 17.43
CA ILE A 297 -31.90 18.09 16.10
C ILE A 297 -32.04 16.75 15.38
N SER A 298 -33.22 16.46 14.85
CA SER A 298 -33.43 15.18 14.17
C SER A 298 -32.56 15.09 12.91
N PHE A 299 -32.15 13.87 12.56
CA PHE A 299 -31.37 13.62 11.35
C PHE A 299 -32.09 14.15 10.09
N ALA A 300 -33.41 13.98 10.03
CA ALA A 300 -34.24 14.47 8.92
C ALA A 300 -34.20 16.00 8.83
N ASP A 301 -34.27 16.71 9.95
CA ASP A 301 -34.22 18.18 9.95
C ASP A 301 -32.85 18.69 9.51
N VAL A 302 -31.76 18.06 9.94
CA VAL A 302 -30.41 18.39 9.46
C VAL A 302 -30.31 18.18 7.95
N LEU A 303 -30.82 17.04 7.46
CA LEU A 303 -30.79 16.74 6.03
C LEU A 303 -31.61 17.75 5.22
N LEU A 304 -32.81 18.13 5.70
CA LEU A 304 -33.65 19.15 5.08
C LEU A 304 -32.97 20.52 5.06
N VAL A 305 -32.29 20.93 6.13
CA VAL A 305 -31.52 22.18 6.19
C VAL A 305 -30.37 22.18 5.16
N ILE A 306 -29.67 21.05 4.99
CA ILE A 306 -28.58 20.92 4.02
C ILE A 306 -29.14 20.95 2.60
N LEU A 307 -30.17 20.14 2.31
CA LEU A 307 -30.82 20.06 1.00
C LEU A 307 -31.46 21.39 0.59
N SER A 308 -32.02 22.14 1.55
CA SER A 308 -32.57 23.46 1.27
C SER A 308 -31.50 24.48 0.92
N LYS A 309 -30.31 24.39 1.54
CA LYS A 309 -29.18 25.26 1.21
C LYS A 309 -28.56 24.93 -0.15
N LEU A 310 -28.61 23.67 -0.56
CA LEU A 310 -28.22 23.20 -1.89
C LEU A 310 -29.27 23.51 -2.98
N GLY A 311 -30.42 24.09 -2.62
CA GLY A 311 -31.48 24.45 -3.57
C GLY A 311 -32.31 23.27 -4.06
N MET A 312 -32.18 22.09 -3.44
CA MET A 312 -32.87 20.86 -3.85
C MET A 312 -34.28 20.76 -3.27
N VAL A 313 -34.53 21.41 -2.13
CA VAL A 313 -35.82 21.37 -1.42
C VAL A 313 -36.22 22.77 -0.98
N ASN A 314 -37.48 23.13 -1.18
CA ASN A 314 -38.02 24.43 -0.78
C ASN A 314 -38.42 24.40 0.71
N TYR A 315 -37.43 24.48 1.59
CA TYR A 315 -37.59 24.43 3.05
C TYR A 315 -36.96 25.67 3.68
N ASN A 316 -37.68 26.34 4.59
CA ASN A 316 -37.17 27.52 5.31
C ASN A 316 -36.71 27.11 6.72
N PRO A 317 -35.39 26.98 6.95
CA PRO A 317 -34.87 26.41 8.19
C PRO A 317 -34.87 27.38 9.39
N GLY A 318 -35.28 28.65 9.23
CA GLY A 318 -35.42 29.60 10.34
C GLY A 318 -34.20 29.69 11.27
N SER A 319 -34.43 29.64 12.59
CA SER A 319 -33.37 29.63 13.61
C SER A 319 -32.58 28.31 13.64
N LEU A 320 -33.19 27.19 13.24
CA LEU A 320 -32.56 25.88 13.16
C LEU A 320 -31.41 25.88 12.15
N GLY A 321 -31.61 26.53 10.99
CA GLY A 321 -30.59 26.68 9.96
C GLY A 321 -29.36 27.42 10.45
N LYS A 322 -29.53 28.43 11.31
CA LYS A 322 -28.40 29.17 11.92
C LYS A 322 -27.60 28.30 12.88
N VAL A 323 -28.26 27.41 13.64
CA VAL A 323 -27.58 26.48 14.56
C VAL A 323 -26.83 25.40 13.79
N VAL A 324 -27.47 24.79 12.79
CA VAL A 324 -26.87 23.71 11.98
C VAL A 324 -25.72 24.24 11.13
N LEU A 325 -25.94 25.30 10.33
CA LEU A 325 -24.95 25.81 9.38
C LEU A 325 -23.93 26.78 10.01
N GLY A 326 -24.33 27.55 11.03
CA GLY A 326 -23.44 28.55 11.63
C GLY A 326 -22.51 27.97 12.69
N ILE A 327 -23.04 27.09 13.54
CA ILE A 327 -22.32 26.58 14.72
C ILE A 327 -21.84 25.14 14.49
N ARG A 328 -22.74 24.22 14.14
CA ARG A 328 -22.40 22.80 14.06
C ARG A 328 -21.57 22.46 12.85
N PHE A 329 -21.90 23.00 11.68
CA PHE A 329 -21.15 22.80 10.45
C PHE A 329 -19.69 23.23 10.61
N SER A 330 -19.46 24.45 11.09
CA SER A 330 -18.13 24.99 11.37
C SER A 330 -17.33 24.08 12.32
N ARG A 331 -17.97 23.61 13.40
CA ARG A 331 -17.34 22.69 14.37
C ARG A 331 -17.00 21.33 13.76
N THR A 332 -17.94 20.70 13.07
CA THR A 332 -17.76 19.38 12.47
C THR A 332 -16.71 19.43 11.35
N MET A 333 -16.69 20.49 10.55
CA MET A 333 -15.64 20.73 9.56
C MET A 333 -14.27 20.90 10.21
N ALA A 334 -14.18 21.69 11.29
CA ALA A 334 -12.92 21.82 12.03
C ALA A 334 -12.44 20.46 12.56
N THR A 335 -13.33 19.61 13.08
CA THR A 335 -12.96 18.26 13.56
C THR A 335 -12.43 17.37 12.44
N ILE A 336 -13.07 17.38 11.27
CA ILE A 336 -12.61 16.62 10.10
C ILE A 336 -11.24 17.12 9.65
N LEU A 337 -11.05 18.44 9.54
CA LEU A 337 -9.78 19.04 9.13
C LEU A 337 -8.65 18.73 10.12
N VAL A 338 -8.93 18.73 11.42
CA VAL A 338 -7.96 18.33 12.46
C VAL A 338 -7.59 16.86 12.32
N GLY A 339 -8.57 15.96 12.14
CA GLY A 339 -8.31 14.54 11.93
C GLY A 339 -7.45 14.29 10.68
N SER A 340 -7.77 14.95 9.57
CA SER A 340 -6.99 14.87 8.33
C SER A 340 -5.57 15.42 8.52
N SER A 341 -5.40 16.53 9.25
CA SER A 341 -4.09 17.12 9.53
C SER A 341 -3.20 16.19 10.36
N LEU A 342 -3.76 15.52 11.37
CA LEU A 342 -3.05 14.53 12.18
C LEU A 342 -2.59 13.33 11.33
N ALA A 343 -3.47 12.83 10.44
CA ALA A 343 -3.13 11.74 9.53
C ALA A 343 -1.99 12.13 8.58
N VAL A 344 -2.07 13.31 7.96
CA VAL A 344 -1.02 13.84 7.07
C VAL A 344 0.29 14.05 7.82
N SER A 345 0.26 14.52 9.07
CA SER A 345 1.46 14.68 9.90
C SER A 345 2.16 13.34 10.18
N GLY A 346 1.39 12.28 10.49
CA GLY A 346 1.93 10.93 10.67
C GLY A 346 2.57 10.37 9.41
N VAL A 347 1.91 10.54 8.25
CA VAL A 347 2.47 10.15 6.95
C VAL A 347 3.74 10.95 6.62
N GLY A 348 3.74 12.25 6.89
CA GLY A 348 4.91 13.11 6.71
C GLY A 348 6.12 12.65 7.52
N ALA A 349 5.92 12.18 8.76
CA ALA A 349 6.99 11.61 9.57
C ALA A 349 7.56 10.31 8.97
N LEU A 350 6.72 9.46 8.40
CA LEU A 350 7.16 8.23 7.70
C LEU A 350 7.90 8.54 6.40
N ILE A 351 7.45 9.55 5.64
CA ILE A 351 8.16 10.04 4.46
C ILE A 351 9.54 10.57 4.84
N ALA A 352 9.63 11.41 5.88
CA ALA A 352 10.91 11.93 6.34
C ALA A 352 11.86 10.80 6.74
N LEU A 353 11.35 9.77 7.44
CA LEU A 353 12.13 8.59 7.78
C LEU A 353 12.61 7.83 6.54
N PHE A 354 11.73 7.60 5.57
CA PHE A 354 12.08 6.92 4.32
C PHE A 354 13.20 7.68 3.58
N VAL A 355 13.05 9.01 3.42
CA VAL A 355 14.08 9.86 2.81
C VAL A 355 15.40 9.78 3.58
N THR A 356 15.36 9.83 4.91
CA THR A 356 16.57 9.68 5.74
C THR A 356 17.25 8.34 5.53
N MET A 357 16.49 7.24 5.44
CA MET A 357 17.04 5.90 5.20
C MET A 357 17.69 5.79 3.83
N THR A 358 16.99 6.24 2.77
CA THR A 358 17.52 6.23 1.40
C THR A 358 18.81 7.03 1.30
N ILE A 359 18.86 8.22 1.88
CA ILE A 359 20.08 9.05 1.90
C ILE A 359 21.18 8.36 2.73
N SER A 360 20.85 7.75 3.87
CA SER A 360 21.81 7.02 4.69
C SER A 360 22.44 5.85 3.94
N GLU A 361 21.65 5.10 3.17
CA GLU A 361 22.09 3.97 2.34
C GLU A 361 22.99 4.46 1.19
N LEU A 362 22.60 5.52 0.50
CA LEU A 362 23.41 6.17 -0.55
C LEU A 362 24.77 6.66 -0.02
N LEU A 363 24.82 7.10 1.24
CA LEU A 363 26.03 7.53 1.94
C LEU A 363 26.80 6.37 2.60
N GLY A 364 26.49 5.11 2.26
CA GLY A 364 27.23 3.92 2.70
C GLY A 364 26.65 3.16 3.90
N GLY A 365 25.43 3.49 4.35
CA GLY A 365 24.68 2.72 5.34
C GLY A 365 25.32 2.59 6.73
N THR A 366 26.24 3.49 7.07
CA THR A 366 26.92 3.50 8.37
C THR A 366 26.08 4.25 9.42
N PRO A 367 26.30 4.00 10.74
CA PRO A 367 25.64 4.79 11.78
C PRO A 367 25.89 6.30 11.64
N LEU A 368 27.08 6.68 11.15
CA LEU A 368 27.43 8.07 10.90
C LEU A 368 26.67 8.65 9.69
N SER A 369 26.48 7.87 8.63
CA SER A 369 25.68 8.30 7.48
C SER A 369 24.21 8.52 7.84
N LEU A 370 23.67 7.69 8.73
CA LEU A 370 22.30 7.85 9.25
C LEU A 370 22.13 9.14 10.05
N ILE A 371 23.12 9.48 10.89
CA ILE A 371 23.11 10.73 11.65
C ILE A 371 23.17 11.94 10.72
N LEU A 372 24.10 11.94 9.75
CA LEU A 372 24.24 13.04 8.79
C LEU A 372 22.99 13.22 7.93
N ALA A 373 22.43 12.12 7.41
CA ALA A 373 21.19 12.13 6.65
C ALA A 373 20.03 12.68 7.49
N GLY A 374 19.92 12.26 8.75
CA GLY A 374 18.90 12.75 9.67
C GLY A 374 19.00 14.26 9.94
N ILE A 375 20.21 14.78 10.18
CA ILE A 375 20.44 16.21 10.39
C ILE A 375 20.06 17.01 9.14
N ALA A 376 20.48 16.57 7.96
CA ALA A 376 20.19 17.25 6.70
C ALA A 376 18.67 17.28 6.41
N VAL A 377 18.00 16.13 6.51
CA VAL A 377 16.55 16.01 6.29
C VAL A 377 15.78 16.83 7.33
N SER A 378 16.17 16.79 8.60
CA SER A 378 15.56 17.60 9.65
C SER A 378 15.70 19.10 9.39
N ALA A 379 16.87 19.56 8.92
CA ALA A 379 17.09 20.97 8.60
C ALA A 379 16.23 21.43 7.42
N MET A 380 16.09 20.58 6.39
CA MET A 380 15.22 20.83 5.24
C MET A 380 13.76 21.00 5.67
N PHE A 381 13.21 20.04 6.43
CA PHE A 381 11.82 20.12 6.91
C PHE A 381 11.61 21.28 7.88
N ALA A 382 12.60 21.61 8.71
CA ALA A 382 12.56 22.79 9.57
C ALA A 382 12.46 24.07 8.75
N GLY A 383 13.24 24.21 7.67
CA GLY A 383 13.17 25.36 6.76
C GLY A 383 11.81 25.49 6.08
N VAL A 384 11.26 24.38 5.56
CA VAL A 384 9.91 24.36 4.96
C VAL A 384 8.85 24.74 6.00
N SER A 385 8.93 24.17 7.22
CA SER A 385 8.00 24.50 8.30
C SER A 385 8.07 25.96 8.69
N GLN A 386 9.25 26.59 8.70
CA GLN A 386 9.43 28.00 9.02
C GLN A 386 8.86 28.91 7.92
N LEU A 387 9.06 28.58 6.64
CA LEU A 387 8.47 29.33 5.52
C LEU A 387 6.94 29.27 5.56
N LEU A 388 6.37 28.10 5.83
CA LEU A 388 4.92 27.93 5.97
C LEU A 388 4.40 28.69 7.20
N ALA A 389 5.09 28.61 8.33
CA ALA A 389 4.75 29.35 9.53
C ALA A 389 4.73 30.86 9.28
N PHE A 390 5.71 31.37 8.54
CA PHE A 390 5.77 32.77 8.13
C PHE A 390 4.54 33.16 7.29
N ILE A 391 4.21 32.40 6.24
CA ILE A 391 3.03 32.68 5.39
C ILE A 391 1.73 32.66 6.21
N VAL A 392 1.58 31.67 7.10
CA VAL A 392 0.39 31.51 7.94
C VAL A 392 0.25 32.65 8.94
N GLN A 393 1.34 33.05 9.59
CA GLN A 393 1.33 34.15 10.55
C GLN A 393 0.91 35.47 9.90
N PHE A 394 1.39 35.76 8.68
CA PHE A 394 1.00 36.97 7.94
C PHE A 394 -0.45 36.94 7.43
N LYS A 395 -0.97 35.78 7.03
CA LYS A 395 -2.33 35.67 6.46
C LYS A 395 -3.44 35.46 7.49
N LEU A 396 -3.19 34.71 8.57
CA LEU A 396 -4.24 34.18 9.43
C LEU A 396 -4.25 34.75 10.85
N ASN A 397 -3.25 35.57 11.24
CA ASN A 397 -3.14 36.14 12.59
C ASN A 397 -3.24 35.10 13.72
N MET A 398 -2.92 33.83 13.43
CA MET A 398 -3.02 32.71 14.35
C MET A 398 -1.68 32.46 15.05
N PRO A 399 -1.67 32.14 16.37
CA PRO A 399 -0.45 31.83 17.10
C PRO A 399 0.03 30.39 16.79
N PHE A 400 0.77 30.22 15.70
CA PHE A 400 1.42 28.94 15.32
C PHE A 400 2.54 28.51 16.30
N LEU A 401 3.06 29.46 17.07
CA LEU A 401 4.23 29.29 17.93
C LEU A 401 4.06 28.18 18.98
N MET A 402 2.85 27.93 19.47
CA MET A 402 2.61 26.92 20.51
C MET A 402 2.83 25.48 20.03
N LEU A 403 2.53 25.17 18.77
CA LEU A 403 2.79 23.84 18.20
C LEU A 403 4.29 23.59 18.01
N LEU A 404 5.03 24.64 17.62
CA LEU A 404 6.47 24.58 17.40
C LEU A 404 7.26 24.43 18.71
N LEU A 405 6.80 25.07 19.79
CA LEU A 405 7.46 25.06 21.10
C LEU A 405 7.05 23.87 21.98
N GLY A 406 6.00 23.13 21.58
CA GLY A 406 5.47 21.99 22.33
C GLY A 406 4.67 22.40 23.56
N SER A 407 3.38 22.09 23.58
CA SER A 407 2.48 22.41 24.69
C SER A 407 1.36 21.38 24.86
N PHE A 408 0.93 21.18 26.12
CA PHE A 408 -0.19 20.31 26.47
C PHE A 408 -1.53 21.07 26.66
N SER A 409 -1.53 22.40 26.45
CA SER A 409 -2.68 23.30 26.67
C SER A 409 -3.98 22.87 25.99
N ASN A 410 -3.90 22.36 24.76
CA ASN A 410 -5.07 22.07 23.91
C ASN A 410 -5.42 20.58 23.83
N ILE A 411 -4.90 19.77 24.76
CA ILE A 411 -5.09 18.32 24.70
C ILE A 411 -6.44 17.92 25.31
N VAL A 412 -7.27 17.28 24.46
CA VAL A 412 -8.50 16.59 24.86
C VAL A 412 -8.33 15.07 24.96
N LEU A 413 -9.29 14.40 25.62
CA LEU A 413 -9.26 12.97 25.91
C LEU A 413 -9.14 12.07 24.67
N THR A 414 -9.67 12.49 23.52
CA THR A 414 -9.53 11.74 22.26
C THR A 414 -8.08 11.60 21.82
N HIS A 415 -7.26 12.65 21.96
CA HIS A 415 -5.82 12.57 21.70
C HIS A 415 -5.13 11.58 22.64
N VAL A 416 -5.55 11.55 23.91
CA VAL A 416 -5.03 10.60 24.91
C VAL A 416 -5.31 9.16 24.47
N PHE A 417 -6.51 8.85 23.97
CA PHE A 417 -6.82 7.52 23.46
C PHE A 417 -5.95 7.13 22.26
N ILE A 418 -5.76 8.03 21.28
CA ILE A 418 -4.94 7.79 20.09
C ILE A 418 -3.48 7.50 20.49
N VAL A 419 -2.93 8.33 21.37
CA VAL A 419 -1.56 8.18 21.87
C VAL A 419 -1.42 6.90 22.69
N SER A 420 -2.41 6.54 23.52
CA SER A 420 -2.37 5.35 24.37
C SER A 420 -2.37 4.05 23.55
N ILE A 421 -3.19 3.97 22.50
CA ILE A 421 -3.22 2.80 21.59
C ILE A 421 -1.87 2.67 20.89
N SER A 422 -1.40 3.77 20.28
CA SER A 422 -0.12 3.80 19.55
C SER A 422 1.06 3.45 20.47
N PHE A 423 1.07 4.01 21.68
CA PHE A 423 2.04 3.70 22.73
C PHE A 423 2.02 2.23 23.09
N THR A 424 0.84 1.65 23.34
CA THR A 424 0.72 0.24 23.74
C THR A 424 1.29 -0.69 22.66
N VAL A 425 0.95 -0.46 21.39
CA VAL A 425 1.46 -1.25 20.27
C VAL A 425 2.98 -1.13 20.15
N GLY A 426 3.52 0.09 20.10
CA GLY A 426 4.96 0.30 19.97
C GLY A 426 5.74 -0.17 21.20
N PHE A 427 5.16 -0.07 22.40
CA PHE A 427 5.76 -0.56 23.64
C PHE A 427 5.85 -2.08 23.65
N ILE A 428 4.80 -2.79 23.22
CA ILE A 428 4.82 -4.25 23.07
C ILE A 428 5.91 -4.66 22.07
N ILE A 429 5.99 -4.00 20.91
CA ILE A 429 7.04 -4.27 19.91
C ILE A 429 8.42 -4.06 20.55
N ALA A 430 8.65 -2.93 21.23
CA ALA A 430 9.91 -2.62 21.91
C ALA A 430 10.29 -3.69 22.95
N LEU A 431 9.32 -4.20 23.72
CA LEU A 431 9.55 -5.29 24.67
C LEU A 431 9.90 -6.61 23.99
N THR A 432 9.23 -6.98 22.90
CA THR A 432 9.53 -8.23 22.17
C THR A 432 10.92 -8.25 21.57
N ILE A 433 11.44 -7.09 21.12
CA ILE A 433 12.80 -6.98 20.58
C ILE A 433 13.88 -6.71 21.64
N SER A 434 13.50 -6.36 22.87
CA SER A 434 14.42 -5.92 23.94
C SER A 434 15.59 -6.88 24.20
N LYS A 435 15.31 -8.20 24.29
CA LYS A 435 16.36 -9.22 24.46
C LYS A 435 17.33 -9.27 23.27
N ARG A 436 16.82 -9.04 22.07
CA ARG A 436 17.62 -9.01 20.83
C ARG A 436 18.48 -7.75 20.78
N LEU A 437 17.97 -6.61 21.26
CA LEU A 437 18.74 -5.37 21.38
C LEU A 437 19.94 -5.50 22.33
N ASN A 438 19.82 -6.30 23.40
CA ASN A 438 20.97 -6.62 24.26
C ASN A 438 22.09 -7.35 23.51
N ALA A 439 21.76 -8.22 22.56
CA ALA A 439 22.77 -8.93 21.76
C ALA A 439 23.58 -7.96 20.90
N LEU A 440 22.96 -6.88 20.38
CA LEU A 440 23.65 -5.85 19.60
C LEU A 440 24.69 -5.06 20.41
N ILE A 441 24.57 -5.00 21.74
CA ILE A 441 25.54 -4.30 22.59
C ILE A 441 26.93 -4.94 22.45
N PHE A 442 26.99 -6.25 22.23
CA PHE A 442 28.24 -7.01 22.09
C PHE A 442 28.81 -7.03 20.66
N GLY A 443 28.16 -6.34 19.72
CA GLY A 443 28.58 -6.23 18.32
C GLY A 443 27.71 -7.02 17.35
N ASP A 444 27.79 -6.63 16.08
CA ASP A 444 26.94 -7.16 15.01
C ASP A 444 27.24 -8.64 14.73
N GLU A 445 28.52 -9.05 14.79
CA GLU A 445 28.92 -10.46 14.60
C GLU A 445 28.34 -11.36 15.70
N HIS A 446 28.39 -10.90 16.96
CA HIS A 446 27.87 -11.67 18.10
C HIS A 446 26.35 -11.82 18.03
N ALA A 447 25.63 -10.75 17.67
CA ALA A 447 24.19 -10.80 17.46
C ALA A 447 23.81 -11.76 16.31
N PHE A 448 24.59 -11.75 15.21
CA PHE A 448 24.38 -12.65 14.08
C PHE A 448 24.59 -14.12 14.46
N GLN A 449 25.63 -14.44 15.24
CA GLN A 449 25.88 -15.80 15.75
C GLN A 449 24.76 -16.32 16.66
N LEU A 450 24.08 -15.44 17.39
CA LEU A 450 22.91 -15.77 18.21
C LEU A 450 21.61 -15.92 17.39
N GLY A 451 21.69 -15.86 16.06
CA GLY A 451 20.58 -16.00 15.13
C GLY A 451 19.76 -14.72 14.93
N TYR A 452 20.25 -13.56 15.38
CA TYR A 452 19.59 -12.27 15.19
C TYR A 452 20.23 -11.51 14.04
N ASN A 453 19.44 -11.11 13.04
CA ASN A 453 19.93 -10.25 11.96
C ASN A 453 20.04 -8.78 12.47
N PRO A 454 21.26 -8.20 12.56
CA PRO A 454 21.45 -6.85 13.11
C PRO A 454 20.76 -5.76 12.29
N LYS A 455 20.75 -5.90 10.96
CA LYS A 455 20.10 -4.93 10.05
C LYS A 455 18.60 -4.89 10.33
N VAL A 456 17.94 -6.04 10.30
CA VAL A 456 16.49 -6.16 10.55
C VAL A 456 16.13 -5.61 11.92
N LEU A 457 16.92 -5.92 12.95
CA LEU A 457 16.67 -5.44 14.30
C LEU A 457 16.77 -3.91 14.42
N ARG A 458 17.74 -3.28 13.74
CA ARG A 458 17.84 -1.82 13.65
C ARG A 458 16.66 -1.21 12.92
N TYR A 459 16.22 -1.79 11.79
CA TYR A 459 15.04 -1.30 11.07
C TYR A 459 13.78 -1.37 11.93
N ILE A 460 13.52 -2.49 12.62
CA ILE A 460 12.36 -2.62 13.51
C ILE A 460 12.43 -1.58 14.63
N ALA A 461 13.59 -1.42 15.27
CA ALA A 461 13.78 -0.43 16.33
C ALA A 461 13.49 0.99 15.82
N ILE A 462 14.07 1.37 14.67
CA ILE A 462 13.93 2.70 14.10
C ILE A 462 12.48 2.97 13.68
N LEU A 463 11.82 2.03 12.99
CA LEU A 463 10.41 2.17 12.61
C LEU A 463 9.51 2.34 13.83
N THR A 464 9.72 1.53 14.86
CA THR A 464 8.94 1.60 16.11
C THR A 464 9.13 2.94 16.80
N THR A 465 10.37 3.41 16.95
CA THR A 465 10.66 4.69 17.60
C THR A 465 10.14 5.88 16.82
N SER A 466 10.26 5.85 15.49
CA SER A 466 9.78 6.93 14.61
C SER A 466 8.26 7.02 14.62
N PHE A 467 7.56 5.88 14.59
CA PHE A 467 6.11 5.83 14.71
C PHE A 467 5.62 6.41 16.04
N LEU A 468 6.18 5.92 17.16
CA LEU A 468 5.84 6.41 18.51
C LEU A 468 6.11 7.91 18.66
N THR A 469 7.26 8.38 18.18
CA THR A 469 7.65 9.79 18.26
C THR A 469 6.75 10.66 17.37
N GLY A 470 6.43 10.20 16.15
CA GLY A 470 5.56 10.92 15.23
C GLY A 470 4.15 11.13 15.80
N VAL A 471 3.57 10.10 16.43
CA VAL A 471 2.25 10.21 17.09
C VAL A 471 2.31 11.13 18.31
N ALA A 472 3.39 11.07 19.10
CA ALA A 472 3.54 11.98 20.24
C ALA A 472 3.65 13.44 19.78
N VAL A 473 4.52 13.72 18.80
CA VAL A 473 4.77 15.08 18.28
C VAL A 473 3.55 15.67 17.58
N SER A 474 2.75 14.87 16.87
CA SER A 474 1.54 15.37 16.21
C SER A 474 0.48 15.89 17.20
N VAL A 475 0.52 15.41 18.45
CA VAL A 475 -0.39 15.82 19.52
C VAL A 475 0.22 16.90 20.41
N SER A 476 1.44 16.70 20.90
CA SER A 476 2.05 17.59 21.91
C SER A 476 2.95 18.68 21.32
N GLY A 477 3.23 18.65 20.02
CA GLY A 477 4.29 19.44 19.40
C GLY A 477 5.70 18.94 19.77
N LEU A 478 6.71 19.73 19.41
CA LEU A 478 8.12 19.35 19.58
C LEU A 478 8.58 19.52 21.05
N ILE A 479 8.91 18.41 21.71
CA ILE A 479 9.50 18.42 23.05
C ILE A 479 10.88 17.74 23.02
N GLY A 480 11.93 18.54 23.24
CA GLY A 480 13.33 18.10 23.14
C GLY A 480 13.90 17.47 24.42
N PHE A 481 15.12 16.93 24.28
CA PHE A 481 16.01 16.43 25.34
C PHE A 481 15.55 15.23 26.18
N ILE A 482 14.26 14.90 26.23
CA ILE A 482 13.74 13.76 27.01
C ILE A 482 14.38 12.44 26.57
N GLY A 483 14.40 12.18 25.27
CA GLY A 483 14.98 10.96 24.69
C GLY A 483 16.49 10.82 24.90
N LEU A 484 17.19 11.90 25.26
CA LEU A 484 18.61 11.87 25.61
C LEU A 484 18.81 11.72 27.12
N VAL A 485 18.12 12.55 27.91
CA VAL A 485 18.27 12.62 29.38
C VAL A 485 17.76 11.34 30.05
N VAL A 486 16.54 10.93 29.71
CA VAL A 486 15.82 9.87 30.45
C VAL A 486 16.50 8.51 30.34
N PRO A 487 16.90 8.01 29.15
CA PRO A 487 17.58 6.72 29.07
C PRO A 487 18.93 6.71 29.80
N HIS A 488 19.63 7.84 29.88
CA HIS A 488 20.89 7.94 30.62
C HIS A 488 20.65 7.84 32.13
N ILE A 489 19.66 8.57 32.67
CA ILE A 489 19.26 8.46 34.08
C ILE A 489 18.79 7.04 34.39
N SER A 490 17.96 6.47 33.51
CA SER A 490 17.47 5.10 33.63
C SER A 490 18.61 4.09 33.68
N ARG A 491 19.62 4.21 32.79
CA ARG A 491 20.83 3.36 32.82
C ARG A 491 21.63 3.47 34.13
N LEU A 492 21.69 4.65 34.74
CA LEU A 492 22.35 4.83 36.04
C LEU A 492 21.61 4.10 37.17
N ILE A 493 20.28 3.95 37.06
CA ILE A 493 19.44 3.34 38.09
C ILE A 493 19.33 1.82 37.91
N VAL A 494 19.01 1.36 36.69
CA VAL A 494 18.67 -0.05 36.40
C VAL A 494 19.71 -0.79 35.56
N GLY A 495 20.77 -0.11 35.10
CA GLY A 495 21.80 -0.70 34.24
C GLY A 495 21.45 -0.72 32.75
N ASN A 496 22.20 -1.51 31.97
CA ASN A 496 22.16 -1.50 30.49
C ASN A 496 21.25 -2.59 29.87
N ASP A 497 20.53 -3.37 30.68
CA ASP A 497 19.64 -4.42 30.15
C ASP A 497 18.34 -3.79 29.59
N HIS A 498 18.16 -3.87 28.27
CA HIS A 498 17.01 -3.30 27.56
C HIS A 498 15.66 -3.83 28.04
N ARG A 499 15.58 -5.03 28.64
CA ARG A 499 14.33 -5.60 29.17
C ARG A 499 13.77 -4.78 30.32
N VAL A 500 14.65 -4.21 31.13
CA VAL A 500 14.30 -3.39 32.30
C VAL A 500 14.43 -1.91 31.97
N LEU A 501 15.40 -1.55 31.13
CA LEU A 501 15.67 -0.18 30.74
C LEU A 501 14.52 0.44 29.95
N ILE A 502 13.86 -0.30 29.04
CA ILE A 502 12.75 0.22 28.25
C ILE A 502 11.55 0.60 29.14
N PRO A 503 10.99 -0.31 29.98
CA PRO A 503 9.94 0.04 30.94
C PRO A 503 10.33 1.20 31.88
N SER A 504 11.54 1.14 32.43
CA SER A 504 12.01 2.15 33.38
C SER A 504 12.15 3.52 32.73
N SER A 505 12.62 3.58 31.48
CA SER A 505 12.72 4.83 30.72
C SER A 505 11.34 5.38 30.37
N ALA A 506 10.36 4.53 30.05
CA ALA A 506 8.99 4.99 29.79
C ALA A 506 8.37 5.63 31.04
N LEU A 507 8.50 4.98 32.20
CA LEU A 507 7.98 5.50 33.48
C LEU A 507 8.70 6.79 33.92
N LEU A 508 10.02 6.82 33.86
CA LEU A 508 10.82 8.01 34.21
C LEU A 508 10.53 9.16 33.25
N GLY A 509 10.38 8.90 31.96
CA GLY A 509 10.05 9.91 30.96
C GLY A 509 8.68 10.52 31.19
N GLY A 510 7.66 9.70 31.44
CA GLY A 510 6.31 10.18 31.78
C GLY A 510 6.30 10.99 33.09
N SER A 511 7.01 10.51 34.11
CA SER A 511 7.13 11.21 35.40
C SER A 511 7.83 12.56 35.27
N LEU A 512 8.94 12.61 34.52
CA LEU A 512 9.69 13.85 34.27
C LEU A 512 8.83 14.87 33.52
N LEU A 513 8.12 14.43 32.46
CA LEU A 513 7.23 15.31 31.70
C LEU A 513 6.07 15.83 32.56
N CYS A 514 5.44 14.98 33.36
CA CYS A 514 4.37 15.38 34.28
C CYS A 514 4.87 16.43 35.28
N PHE A 515 6.06 16.21 35.84
CA PHE A 515 6.69 17.16 36.75
C PHE A 515 7.03 18.50 36.07
N SER A 516 7.57 18.45 34.85
CA SER A 516 7.85 19.66 34.06
C SER A 516 6.58 20.43 33.71
N ASP A 517 5.48 19.76 33.36
CA ASP A 517 4.19 20.40 33.13
C ASP A 517 3.65 21.11 34.38
N VAL A 518 3.76 20.47 35.55
CA VAL A 518 3.39 21.09 36.84
C VAL A 518 4.22 22.35 37.10
N ILE A 519 5.54 22.30 36.90
CA ILE A 519 6.42 23.47 37.07
C ILE A 519 5.99 24.62 36.15
N VAL A 520 5.73 24.31 34.88
CA VAL A 520 5.32 25.31 33.89
C VAL A 520 3.99 25.95 34.29
N ARG A 521 3.00 25.17 34.72
CA ARG A 521 1.71 25.71 35.19
C ARG A 521 1.88 26.61 36.41
N CYS A 522 2.71 26.21 37.38
CA CYS A 522 3.02 27.03 38.56
C CYS A 522 3.72 28.34 38.17
N LEU A 523 4.69 28.29 37.26
CA LEU A 523 5.41 29.48 36.79
C LEU A 523 4.52 30.43 35.99
N SER A 524 3.69 29.91 35.08
CA SER A 524 2.72 30.70 34.32
C SER A 524 1.75 31.44 35.25
N SER A 525 1.21 30.75 36.27
CA SER A 525 0.30 31.37 37.24
C SER A 525 0.97 32.47 38.07
N ASN A 526 2.25 32.32 38.44
CA ASN A 526 2.94 33.27 39.32
C ASN A 526 3.50 34.49 38.57
N LEU A 527 3.92 34.33 37.31
CA LEU A 527 4.56 35.39 36.54
C LEU A 527 3.57 36.24 35.72
N GLY A 528 2.30 35.83 35.63
CA GLY A 528 1.28 36.54 34.85
C GLY A 528 1.48 36.47 33.33
N PHE A 529 2.39 35.63 32.85
CA PHE A 529 2.52 35.30 31.43
C PHE A 529 1.43 34.28 31.04
N GLY A 530 1.09 34.23 29.74
CA GLY A 530 0.27 33.14 29.20
C GLY A 530 0.88 31.76 29.45
N GLU A 531 0.18 30.71 29.04
CA GLU A 531 0.67 29.32 29.24
C GLU A 531 2.05 29.13 28.60
N LEU A 532 3.05 28.84 29.42
CA LEU A 532 4.42 28.63 28.97
C LEU A 532 4.50 27.26 28.27
N PRO A 533 5.29 27.12 27.20
CA PRO A 533 5.46 25.84 26.53
C PRO A 533 6.43 24.94 27.31
N VAL A 534 6.01 23.70 27.59
CA VAL A 534 6.82 22.72 28.32
C VAL A 534 8.11 22.37 27.58
N GLY A 535 8.10 22.39 26.24
CA GLY A 535 9.31 22.15 25.44
C GLY A 535 10.42 23.17 25.66
N ALA A 536 10.07 24.43 25.98
CA ALA A 536 11.06 25.47 26.30
C ALA A 536 11.74 25.18 27.65
N LEU A 537 10.97 24.83 28.69
CA LEU A 537 11.53 24.45 29.99
C LEU A 537 12.46 23.23 29.84
N MET A 538 12.02 22.21 29.09
CA MET A 538 12.82 21.01 28.87
C MET A 538 14.14 21.29 28.16
N SER A 539 14.16 22.28 27.26
CA SER A 539 15.40 22.68 26.57
C SER A 539 16.36 23.41 27.51
N VAL A 540 15.86 24.31 28.37
CA VAL A 540 16.66 25.03 29.35
C VAL A 540 17.30 24.09 30.38
N VAL A 541 16.57 23.05 30.82
CA VAL A 541 17.08 22.08 31.79
C VAL A 541 17.92 20.99 31.12
N GLY A 542 17.48 20.50 29.97
CA GLY A 542 18.08 19.35 29.29
C GLY A 542 19.43 19.66 28.64
N ALA A 543 19.61 20.86 28.07
CA ALA A 543 20.85 21.23 27.39
C ALA A 543 22.07 21.28 28.34
N PRO A 544 22.03 21.94 29.50
CA PRO A 544 23.12 21.91 30.47
C PRO A 544 23.45 20.50 30.97
N PHE A 545 22.42 19.67 31.21
CA PHE A 545 22.61 18.28 31.63
C PHE A 545 23.33 17.45 30.55
N PHE A 546 22.96 17.62 29.28
CA PHE A 546 23.61 16.94 28.16
C PHE A 546 25.08 17.39 28.00
N ILE A 547 25.35 18.70 28.13
CA ILE A 547 26.73 19.23 28.13
C ILE A 547 27.55 18.61 29.26
N TYR A 548 27.01 18.53 30.47
CA TYR A 548 27.67 17.89 31.61
C TYR A 548 28.04 16.42 31.31
N LEU A 549 27.14 15.65 30.69
CA LEU A 549 27.41 14.26 30.31
C LEU A 549 28.52 14.14 29.27
N LEU A 550 28.55 15.01 28.25
CA LEU A 550 29.62 15.03 27.25
C LEU A 550 30.99 15.31 27.88
N LEU A 551 31.06 16.31 28.75
CA LEU A 551 32.31 16.67 29.45
C LEU A 551 32.82 15.54 30.35
N LYS A 552 31.93 14.76 30.97
CA LYS A 552 32.31 13.61 31.79
C LYS A 552 32.88 12.45 30.95
N LYS A 553 32.31 12.19 29.77
CA LYS A 553 32.73 11.09 28.88
C LYS A 553 34.02 11.38 28.10
N MET A 554 34.40 12.65 27.95
CA MET A 554 35.70 13.04 27.36
C MET A 554 36.86 12.98 28.37
N ARG A 555 36.57 12.88 29.68
CA ARG A 555 37.57 12.91 30.76
C ARG A 555 37.92 11.53 31.34
N GLY A 556 37.27 10.47 30.89
CA GLY A 556 37.57 9.08 31.23
C GLY A 556 37.42 8.20 30.01
#